data_AF-A0A838GMF0-F1
#
_entry.id   AF-A0A838GMF0-F1
#
_cell.length_a   1.000
_cell.length_b   1.000
_cell.length_c   1.000
_cell.angle_alpha   90.00
_cell.angle_beta   90.00
_cell.angle_gamma   90.00
#
_symmetry.space_group_name_H-M   'P 1'
#
loop_
_entity.id
_entity.type
_entity.pdbx_description
1 polymer ?
#
loop_
_entity_poly.entity_id
_entity_poly.type
_entity_poly.pdbx_seq_one_letter_code
_entity_poly.pdbx_strand_id
1 'polypeptide(L)'
;TQFPGAGRTDKNVVGYPFFPVYTAKAGGFFFIVFGVTTLLAGLVQINPIWLYGPYDPAIVSAGTQPDWYVGWLDGALRIFPGVETRIFGFTLPWNVIFPGLVMMGAFYTLAALYPFLEQWVTGDKREHHVLDRPRNAPTRTAIGTAVMAFYGILWLAAANDLIADWFELSSAQLTRTFRLTVIVVPVLVFILTRRICVGLQRRDRDRVLHGRETGIIKRLPHGEFMEVHEPISEREIYELTQHDQYAPLPALPASDHNGVAARSSIGSRARVRLSGWYYGTQIPKPTRAEVEAAWAHHGGLDGATHEAEIEHEERAANEIEAADQGELGTRR
;
A
#
# COMPACT_ATOMS: atom_id res chain seq x y z
N THR A 1 -0.16 -17.00 -7.74
CA THR A 1 0.56 -15.70 -7.82
C THR A 1 1.67 -15.68 -6.78
N GLN A 2 2.67 -14.81 -6.93
CA GLN A 2 3.79 -14.68 -5.99
C GLN A 2 4.34 -13.25 -5.99
N PHE A 3 4.91 -12.78 -4.88
CA PHE A 3 5.63 -11.51 -4.89
C PHE A 3 6.90 -11.61 -5.74
N PRO A 4 7.30 -10.53 -6.44
CA PRO A 4 8.49 -10.49 -7.28
C PRO A 4 9.74 -10.77 -6.46
N GLY A 5 10.72 -11.39 -7.11
CA GLY A 5 11.99 -11.77 -6.53
C GLY A 5 12.86 -12.51 -7.53
N ALA A 6 14.12 -12.76 -7.17
CA ALA A 6 15.04 -13.51 -8.02
C ALA A 6 14.43 -14.87 -8.45
N GLY A 7 14.47 -15.15 -9.75
CA GLY A 7 13.94 -16.39 -10.33
C GLY A 7 12.42 -16.51 -10.33
N ARG A 8 11.66 -15.49 -9.91
CA ARG A 8 10.19 -15.49 -9.93
C ARG A 8 9.70 -14.78 -11.19
N THR A 9 8.99 -15.53 -12.03
CA THR A 9 8.43 -15.06 -13.31
C THR A 9 6.94 -15.37 -13.36
N ASP A 10 6.24 -14.89 -14.38
CA ASP A 10 4.83 -15.25 -14.57
C ASP A 10 4.62 -16.72 -14.90
N LYS A 11 5.65 -17.41 -15.40
CA LYS A 11 5.54 -18.79 -15.89
C LYS A 11 5.95 -19.83 -14.85
N ASN A 12 6.28 -19.42 -13.63
CA ASN A 12 6.71 -20.33 -12.58
C ASN A 12 6.14 -19.97 -11.20
N VAL A 13 6.28 -20.91 -10.27
CA VAL A 13 5.99 -20.68 -8.85
C VAL A 13 7.22 -21.13 -8.07
N VAL A 14 7.80 -20.20 -7.32
CA VAL A 14 8.96 -20.47 -6.48
C VAL A 14 8.51 -20.49 -5.03
N GLY A 15 8.56 -21.67 -4.42
CA GLY A 15 8.11 -21.87 -3.04
C GLY A 15 8.49 -23.25 -2.51
N TYR A 16 8.00 -23.55 -1.32
CA TYR A 16 8.19 -24.87 -0.73
C TYR A 16 7.29 -25.90 -1.42
N PRO A 17 7.75 -27.16 -1.58
CA PRO A 17 6.90 -28.23 -2.08
C PRO A 17 5.74 -28.47 -1.11
N PHE A 18 4.62 -28.98 -1.63
CA PHE A 18 3.42 -29.28 -0.84
C PHE A 18 3.75 -30.17 0.36
N PHE A 19 4.45 -31.28 0.10
CA PHE A 19 4.93 -32.19 1.13
C PHE A 19 6.47 -32.21 1.15
N PRO A 20 7.12 -32.24 2.34
CA PRO A 20 6.53 -32.22 3.68
C PRO A 20 6.35 -30.80 4.27
N VAL A 21 7.03 -29.80 3.70
CA VAL A 21 7.23 -28.50 4.35
C VAL A 21 5.94 -27.68 4.43
N TYR A 22 5.20 -27.56 3.34
CA TYR A 22 3.99 -26.74 3.34
C TYR A 22 2.89 -27.35 4.20
N THR A 23 2.66 -28.66 4.11
CA THR A 23 1.69 -29.37 4.97
C THR A 23 2.01 -29.20 6.45
N ALA A 24 3.27 -29.32 6.86
CA ALA A 24 3.67 -29.12 8.26
C ALA A 24 3.41 -27.67 8.72
N LYS A 25 3.76 -26.67 7.90
CA LYS A 25 3.50 -25.25 8.21
C LYS A 25 2.00 -24.92 8.26
N ALA A 26 1.23 -25.39 7.29
CA ALA A 26 -0.21 -25.17 7.23
C ALA A 26 -0.94 -25.86 8.39
N GLY A 27 -0.57 -27.11 8.70
CA GLY A 27 -1.10 -27.83 9.85
C GLY A 27 -0.73 -27.18 11.19
N GLY A 28 0.52 -26.75 11.35
CA GLY A 28 0.96 -26.00 12.52
C GLY A 28 0.18 -24.69 12.69
N PHE A 29 0.01 -23.92 11.61
CA PHE A 29 -0.79 -22.70 11.64
C PHE A 29 -2.26 -22.96 11.95
N PHE A 30 -2.84 -24.05 11.44
CA PHE A 30 -4.19 -24.49 11.80
C PHE A 30 -4.32 -24.72 13.31
N PHE A 31 -3.38 -25.44 13.94
CA PHE A 31 -3.42 -25.67 15.39
C PHE A 31 -3.24 -24.39 16.20
N ILE A 32 -2.47 -23.42 15.70
CA ILE A 32 -2.36 -22.09 16.33
C ILE A 32 -3.71 -21.37 16.28
N VAL A 33 -4.35 -21.29 15.10
CA VAL A 33 -5.66 -20.64 14.95
C VAL A 33 -6.73 -21.35 15.79
N PHE A 34 -6.74 -22.68 15.77
CA PHE A 34 -7.64 -23.50 16.59
C PHE A 34 -7.42 -23.27 18.07
N GLY A 35 -6.17 -23.25 18.53
CA GLY A 35 -5.82 -22.99 19.92
C GLY A 35 -6.29 -21.62 20.38
N VAL A 36 -6.00 -20.56 19.61
CA VAL A 36 -6.47 -19.20 19.90
C VAL A 36 -7.99 -19.12 19.91
N THR A 37 -8.67 -19.73 18.94
CA THR A 37 -10.14 -19.72 18.87
C THR A 37 -10.77 -20.46 20.05
N THR A 38 -10.19 -21.60 20.44
CA THR A 38 -10.65 -22.39 21.60
C THR A 38 -10.45 -21.62 22.91
N LEU A 39 -9.29 -20.95 23.06
CA LEU A 39 -9.03 -20.11 24.21
C LEU A 39 -10.00 -18.92 24.27
N LEU A 40 -10.28 -18.25 23.15
CA LEU A 40 -11.27 -17.18 23.11
C LEU A 40 -12.68 -17.70 23.44
N ALA A 41 -13.08 -18.85 22.88
CA ALA A 41 -14.39 -19.45 23.15
C ALA A 41 -14.57 -19.87 24.62
N GLY A 42 -13.49 -20.27 25.30
CA GLY A 42 -13.53 -20.70 26.71
C GLY A 42 -13.30 -19.56 27.71
N LEU A 43 -12.51 -18.54 27.37
CA LEU A 43 -12.08 -17.49 28.29
C LEU A 43 -12.81 -16.14 28.08
N VAL A 44 -13.34 -15.89 26.88
CA VAL A 44 -14.02 -14.63 26.55
C VAL A 44 -15.49 -14.92 26.30
N GLN A 45 -16.34 -14.32 27.11
CA GLN A 45 -17.78 -14.43 26.96
C GLN A 45 -18.23 -13.68 25.69
N ILE A 46 -18.87 -14.40 24.77
CA ILE A 46 -19.45 -13.85 23.54
C ILE A 46 -20.95 -14.13 23.51
N ASN A 47 -21.75 -13.13 23.14
CA ASN A 47 -23.21 -13.19 23.02
C ASN A 47 -23.93 -13.86 24.23
N PRO A 48 -23.95 -13.21 25.40
CA PRO A 48 -24.55 -13.77 26.61
C PRO A 48 -26.08 -13.69 26.60
N ILE A 49 -26.72 -14.52 25.76
CA ILE A 49 -28.17 -14.48 25.48
C ILE A 49 -29.07 -14.58 26.72
N TRP A 50 -28.59 -15.21 27.78
CA TRP A 50 -29.30 -15.33 29.06
C TRP A 50 -29.44 -13.99 29.81
N LEU A 51 -28.61 -12.99 29.52
CA LEU A 51 -28.73 -11.64 30.08
C LEU A 51 -29.80 -10.80 29.39
N TYR A 52 -30.13 -11.13 28.12
CA TYR A 52 -31.07 -10.35 27.30
C TYR A 52 -32.51 -10.88 27.40
N GLY A 53 -32.69 -12.18 27.66
CA GLY A 53 -34.00 -12.81 27.72
C GLY A 53 -34.60 -13.10 26.33
N PRO A 54 -35.84 -13.60 26.27
CA PRO A 54 -36.53 -13.85 25.01
C PRO A 54 -36.88 -12.53 24.29
N TYR A 55 -37.00 -12.59 22.97
CA TYR A 55 -37.39 -11.44 22.15
C TYR A 55 -38.82 -10.99 22.49
N ASP A 56 -38.97 -9.70 22.82
CA ASP A 56 -40.25 -9.01 23.01
C ASP A 56 -40.24 -7.73 22.16
N PRO A 57 -41.17 -7.55 21.21
CA PRO A 57 -41.21 -6.36 20.36
C PRO A 57 -41.48 -5.05 21.12
N ALA A 58 -41.94 -5.11 22.38
CA ALA A 58 -42.16 -3.95 23.23
C ALA A 58 -40.93 -3.51 24.03
N ILE A 59 -39.85 -4.31 24.03
CA ILE A 59 -38.65 -4.08 24.86
C ILE A 59 -37.41 -4.00 23.97
N VAL A 60 -36.54 -3.02 24.23
CA VAL A 60 -35.24 -2.87 23.56
C VAL A 60 -34.14 -2.73 24.59
N SER A 61 -32.99 -3.39 24.38
CA SER A 61 -31.82 -3.23 25.23
C SER A 61 -31.04 -1.96 24.89
N ALA A 62 -30.27 -1.45 25.85
CA ALA A 62 -29.30 -0.40 25.59
C ALA A 62 -28.13 -0.99 24.78
N GLY A 63 -27.57 -0.20 23.84
CA GLY A 63 -26.41 -0.61 23.05
C GLY A 63 -26.70 -1.71 22.02
N THR A 64 -27.94 -1.81 21.52
CA THR A 64 -28.26 -2.74 20.43
C THR A 64 -27.41 -2.41 19.20
N GLN A 65 -26.50 -3.32 18.87
CA GLN A 65 -25.63 -3.24 17.71
C GLN A 65 -25.55 -4.62 17.08
N PRO A 66 -25.45 -4.71 15.75
CA PRO A 66 -25.23 -5.99 15.12
C PRO A 66 -23.75 -6.39 15.26
N ASP A 67 -23.41 -7.62 14.86
CA ASP A 67 -22.03 -8.07 14.90
C ASP A 67 -21.10 -7.16 14.07
N TRP A 68 -19.83 -7.11 14.47
CA TRP A 68 -18.83 -6.19 13.93
C TRP A 68 -18.69 -6.22 12.38
N TYR A 69 -18.96 -7.34 11.72
CA TYR A 69 -18.82 -7.48 10.27
C TYR A 69 -20.00 -6.89 9.47
N VAL A 70 -21.15 -6.66 10.12
CA VAL A 70 -22.31 -5.93 9.56
C VAL A 70 -22.47 -4.54 10.18
N GLY A 71 -21.73 -4.23 11.24
CA GLY A 71 -21.79 -2.95 11.96
C GLY A 71 -21.68 -1.70 11.07
N TRP A 72 -20.88 -1.74 10.00
CA TRP A 72 -20.75 -0.61 9.09
C TRP A 72 -22.08 -0.19 8.42
N LEU A 73 -23.01 -1.14 8.18
CA LEU A 73 -24.34 -0.82 7.64
C LEU A 73 -25.21 -0.11 8.68
N ASP A 74 -25.18 -0.58 9.93
CA ASP A 74 -25.88 0.07 11.04
C ASP A 74 -25.32 1.48 11.28
N GLY A 75 -24.00 1.63 11.30
CA GLY A 75 -23.38 2.94 11.40
C GLY A 75 -23.79 3.89 10.27
N ALA A 76 -23.93 3.39 9.05
CA ALA A 76 -24.45 4.19 7.94
C ALA A 76 -25.89 4.62 8.15
N LEU A 77 -26.77 3.73 8.62
CA LEU A 77 -28.16 4.05 8.98
C LEU A 77 -28.23 5.12 10.08
N ARG A 78 -27.39 4.99 11.12
CA ARG A 78 -27.33 5.93 12.24
C ARG A 78 -26.94 7.35 11.81
N ILE A 79 -25.97 7.46 10.90
CA ILE A 79 -25.45 8.78 10.49
C ILE A 79 -26.18 9.34 9.28
N PHE A 80 -27.02 8.59 8.58
CA PHE A 80 -27.73 9.14 7.42
C PHE A 80 -28.76 10.19 7.87
N PRO A 81 -28.93 11.32 7.15
CA PRO A 81 -29.95 12.32 7.49
C PRO A 81 -31.36 11.76 7.27
N GLY A 82 -32.34 12.25 8.05
CA GLY A 82 -33.76 11.87 7.93
C GLY A 82 -34.45 12.43 6.69
N VAL A 83 -33.96 12.05 5.50
CA VAL A 83 -34.51 12.48 4.21
C VAL A 83 -35.61 11.50 3.79
N GLU A 84 -36.79 12.03 3.52
CA GLU A 84 -37.94 11.28 3.03
C GLU A 84 -38.60 12.05 1.90
N THR A 85 -39.25 11.36 0.97
CA THR A 85 -40.05 12.00 -0.08
C THR A 85 -41.43 11.37 -0.13
N ARG A 86 -42.48 12.20 -0.17
CA ARG A 86 -43.87 11.73 -0.30
C ARG A 86 -44.37 11.97 -1.72
N ILE A 87 -44.77 10.92 -2.42
CA ILE A 87 -45.19 10.97 -3.83
C ILE A 87 -46.41 10.06 -4.01
N PHE A 88 -47.48 10.56 -4.64
CA PHE A 88 -48.72 9.81 -4.92
C PHE A 88 -49.33 9.08 -3.71
N GLY A 89 -49.20 9.65 -2.50
CA GLY A 89 -49.68 9.03 -1.26
C GLY A 89 -48.74 7.98 -0.66
N PHE A 90 -47.62 7.67 -1.29
CA PHE A 90 -46.57 6.80 -0.76
C PHE A 90 -45.44 7.61 -0.12
N THR A 91 -44.88 7.11 0.98
CA THR A 91 -43.67 7.67 1.60
C THR A 91 -42.47 6.82 1.19
N LEU A 92 -41.46 7.46 0.62
CA LEU A 92 -40.18 6.84 0.26
C LEU A 92 -39.11 7.22 1.30
N PRO A 93 -38.71 6.28 2.18
CA PRO A 93 -37.76 6.55 3.25
C PRO A 93 -36.31 6.43 2.75
N TRP A 94 -35.77 7.51 2.16
CA TRP A 94 -34.39 7.52 1.66
C TRP A 94 -33.36 7.28 2.75
N ASN A 95 -33.67 7.69 3.98
CA ASN A 95 -32.88 7.43 5.18
C ASN A 95 -32.63 5.94 5.47
N VAL A 96 -33.49 5.04 4.99
CA VAL A 96 -33.30 3.60 5.12
C VAL A 96 -32.83 2.98 3.81
N ILE A 97 -33.48 3.35 2.70
CA ILE A 97 -33.23 2.76 1.38
C ILE A 97 -31.80 3.04 0.92
N PHE A 98 -31.32 4.27 1.10
CA PHE A 98 -30.00 4.63 0.60
C PHE A 98 -28.88 3.87 1.34
N PRO A 99 -28.70 3.99 2.67
CA PRO A 99 -27.65 3.26 3.37
C PRO A 99 -27.87 1.74 3.38
N GLY A 100 -29.11 1.27 3.54
CA GLY A 100 -29.41 -0.17 3.70
C GLY A 100 -29.40 -0.97 2.39
N LEU A 101 -29.87 -0.39 1.28
CA LEU A 101 -29.97 -1.09 0.00
C LEU A 101 -29.00 -0.55 -1.05
N VAL A 102 -29.03 0.76 -1.31
CA VAL A 102 -28.26 1.36 -2.41
C VAL A 102 -26.76 1.30 -2.13
N MET A 103 -26.33 1.73 -0.94
CA MET A 103 -24.93 1.76 -0.54
C MET A 103 -24.37 0.34 -0.40
N MET A 104 -25.12 -0.59 0.21
CA MET A 104 -24.73 -2.00 0.30
C MET A 104 -24.59 -2.63 -1.09
N GLY A 105 -25.59 -2.47 -1.95
CA GLY A 105 -25.55 -2.98 -3.32
C GLY A 105 -24.41 -2.37 -4.12
N ALA A 106 -24.18 -1.06 -4.00
CA ALA A 106 -23.08 -0.37 -4.65
C ALA A 106 -21.71 -0.86 -4.16
N PHE A 107 -21.53 -1.08 -2.86
CA PHE A 107 -20.26 -1.55 -2.30
C PHE A 107 -19.83 -2.88 -2.91
N TYR A 108 -20.70 -3.90 -2.85
CA TYR A 108 -20.38 -5.23 -3.40
C TYR A 108 -20.27 -5.21 -4.93
N THR A 109 -21.14 -4.46 -5.61
CA THR A 109 -21.10 -4.35 -7.08
C THR A 109 -19.82 -3.67 -7.56
N LEU A 110 -19.42 -2.56 -6.94
CA LEU A 110 -18.19 -1.86 -7.29
C LEU A 110 -16.95 -2.70 -6.96
N ALA A 111 -16.95 -3.42 -5.84
CA ALA A 111 -15.86 -4.35 -5.49
C ALA A 111 -15.73 -5.48 -6.52
N ALA A 112 -16.85 -6.09 -6.92
CA ALA A 112 -16.86 -7.15 -7.94
C ALA A 112 -16.46 -6.62 -9.33
N LEU A 113 -16.87 -5.40 -9.67
CA LEU A 113 -16.54 -4.77 -10.96
C LEU A 113 -15.14 -4.13 -10.98
N TYR A 114 -14.47 -3.97 -9.84
CA TYR A 114 -13.18 -3.27 -9.74
C TYR A 114 -12.12 -3.79 -10.72
N PRO A 115 -11.89 -5.11 -10.87
CA PRO A 115 -10.90 -5.61 -11.82
C PRO A 115 -11.20 -5.19 -13.26
N PHE A 116 -12.47 -5.18 -13.66
CA PHE A 116 -12.90 -4.80 -15.01
C PHE A 116 -12.79 -3.28 -15.23
N LEU A 117 -13.08 -2.49 -14.19
CA LEU A 117 -12.92 -1.04 -14.23
C LEU A 117 -11.44 -0.66 -14.36
N GLU A 118 -10.56 -1.28 -13.57
CA GLU A 118 -9.11 -1.07 -13.67
C GLU A 118 -8.61 -1.50 -15.05
N GLN A 119 -8.98 -2.70 -15.51
CA GLN A 119 -8.64 -3.22 -16.84
C GLN A 119 -9.06 -2.26 -17.97
N TRP A 120 -10.24 -1.65 -17.86
CA TRP A 120 -10.73 -0.66 -18.82
C TRP A 120 -9.90 0.63 -18.79
N VAL A 121 -9.57 1.17 -17.61
CA VAL A 121 -8.76 2.39 -17.47
C VAL A 121 -7.34 2.18 -17.96
N THR A 122 -6.72 1.06 -17.62
CA THR A 122 -5.33 0.72 -18.00
C THR A 122 -5.23 0.26 -19.44
N GLY A 123 -6.23 -0.46 -19.93
CA GLY A 123 -6.17 -1.15 -21.23
C GLY A 123 -5.30 -2.40 -21.23
N ASP A 124 -4.74 -2.80 -20.08
CA ASP A 124 -3.95 -4.01 -19.96
C ASP A 124 -4.86 -5.24 -19.90
N LYS A 125 -4.65 -6.19 -20.80
CA LYS A 125 -5.38 -7.47 -20.84
C LYS A 125 -4.45 -8.68 -20.74
N ARG A 126 -3.19 -8.46 -20.39
CA ARG A 126 -2.20 -9.53 -20.24
C ARG A 126 -2.50 -10.36 -18.99
N GLU A 127 -1.99 -11.59 -18.99
CA GLU A 127 -2.01 -12.45 -17.83
C GLU A 127 -0.87 -12.06 -16.88
N HIS A 128 -1.21 -11.84 -15.61
CA HIS A 128 -0.26 -11.46 -14.56
C HIS A 128 -0.28 -12.49 -13.45
N HIS A 129 0.88 -13.07 -13.15
CA HIS A 129 1.04 -14.05 -12.07
C HIS A 129 2.03 -13.58 -11.00
N VAL A 130 2.84 -12.56 -11.30
CA VAL A 130 3.63 -11.82 -10.32
C VAL A 130 2.80 -10.68 -9.71
N LEU A 131 2.84 -10.56 -8.38
CA LEU A 131 2.07 -9.56 -7.64
C LEU A 131 2.75 -8.19 -7.67
N ASP A 132 1.96 -7.15 -7.83
CA ASP A 132 2.44 -5.79 -7.59
C ASP A 132 2.65 -5.52 -6.10
N ARG A 133 3.78 -4.90 -5.76
CA ARG A 133 3.94 -4.28 -4.44
C ARG A 133 2.96 -3.11 -4.33
N PRO A 134 2.22 -2.93 -3.23
CA PRO A 134 1.23 -1.85 -3.10
C PRO A 134 1.80 -0.46 -3.44
N ARG A 135 3.03 -0.16 -3.01
CA ARG A 135 3.71 1.11 -3.32
C ARG A 135 3.92 1.35 -4.83
N ASN A 136 3.92 0.31 -5.67
CA ASN A 136 4.10 0.41 -7.12
C ASN A 136 2.78 0.70 -7.87
N ALA A 137 1.64 0.61 -7.18
CA ALA A 137 0.34 1.00 -7.69
C ALA A 137 -0.32 2.08 -6.81
N PRO A 138 0.22 3.33 -6.75
CA PRO A 138 -0.17 4.34 -5.78
C PRO A 138 -1.68 4.63 -5.76
N THR A 139 -2.30 4.76 -6.93
CA THR A 139 -3.72 5.08 -7.05
C THR A 139 -4.59 3.90 -6.62
N ARG A 140 -4.27 2.66 -7.01
CA ARG A 140 -4.95 1.45 -6.56
C ARG A 140 -4.91 1.33 -5.03
N THR A 141 -3.72 1.48 -4.46
CA THR A 141 -3.52 1.39 -3.02
C THR A 141 -4.25 2.51 -2.29
N ALA A 142 -4.24 3.74 -2.81
CA ALA A 142 -4.98 4.84 -2.24
C ALA A 142 -6.51 4.65 -2.30
N ILE A 143 -7.05 4.08 -3.38
CA ILE A 143 -8.48 3.71 -3.45
C ILE A 143 -8.80 2.67 -2.38
N GLY A 144 -7.99 1.61 -2.29
CA GLY A 144 -8.18 0.56 -1.28
C GLY A 144 -8.14 1.10 0.15
N THR A 145 -7.15 1.94 0.48
CA THR A 145 -7.06 2.53 1.83
C THR A 145 -8.18 3.52 2.13
N ALA A 146 -8.64 4.29 1.13
CA ALA A 146 -9.78 5.18 1.30
C ALA A 146 -11.08 4.39 1.57
N VAL A 147 -11.30 3.27 0.88
CA VAL A 147 -12.45 2.38 1.13
C VAL A 147 -12.36 1.75 2.53
N MET A 148 -11.17 1.32 2.95
CA MET A 148 -10.97 0.82 4.32
C MET A 148 -11.24 1.91 5.38
N ALA A 149 -10.83 3.15 5.13
CA ALA A 149 -11.11 4.27 6.03
C ALA A 149 -12.62 4.59 6.08
N PHE A 150 -13.29 4.57 4.94
CA PHE A 150 -14.75 4.74 4.85
C PHE A 150 -15.47 3.66 5.67
N TYR A 151 -15.11 2.39 5.45
CA TYR A 151 -15.64 1.27 6.22
C TYR A 151 -15.38 1.43 7.72
N GLY A 152 -14.15 1.78 8.11
CA GLY A 152 -13.77 1.93 9.52
C GLY A 152 -14.54 3.05 10.23
N ILE A 153 -14.82 4.16 9.55
CA ILE A 153 -15.61 5.26 10.13
C ILE A 153 -17.06 4.84 10.30
N LEU A 154 -17.65 4.16 9.31
CA LEU A 154 -18.99 3.62 9.44
C LEU A 154 -19.07 2.58 10.56
N TRP A 155 -18.06 1.73 10.68
CA TRP A 155 -17.96 0.77 11.77
C TRP A 155 -17.89 1.47 13.15
N LEU A 156 -17.10 2.53 13.29
CA LEU A 156 -17.06 3.34 14.51
C LEU A 156 -18.39 4.06 14.78
N ALA A 157 -19.07 4.52 13.74
CA ALA A 157 -20.37 5.16 13.85
C ALA A 157 -21.47 4.21 14.34
N ALA A 158 -21.33 2.90 14.10
CA ALA A 158 -22.21 1.88 14.68
C ALA A 158 -22.13 1.92 16.22
N ALA A 159 -20.93 2.14 16.76
CA ALA A 159 -20.66 2.26 18.19
C ALA A 159 -20.91 3.67 18.78
N ASN A 160 -21.63 4.55 18.08
CA ASN A 160 -21.80 5.96 18.47
C ASN A 160 -22.37 6.15 19.90
N ASP A 161 -23.34 5.35 20.31
CA ASP A 161 -23.92 5.39 21.66
C ASP A 161 -22.95 4.94 22.74
N LEU A 162 -22.19 3.87 22.52
CA LEU A 162 -21.15 3.40 23.44
C LEU A 162 -20.00 4.40 23.56
N ILE A 163 -19.57 4.99 22.45
CA ILE A 163 -18.53 6.03 22.44
C ILE A 163 -19.03 7.27 23.18
N ALA A 164 -20.29 7.66 22.98
CA ALA A 164 -20.88 8.80 23.69
C ALA A 164 -20.92 8.58 25.20
N ASP A 165 -21.28 7.37 25.64
CA ASP A 165 -21.34 6.99 27.05
C ASP A 165 -19.93 6.95 27.69
N TRP A 166 -18.97 6.24 27.08
CA TRP A 166 -17.64 6.05 27.66
C TRP A 166 -16.79 7.33 27.70
N PHE A 167 -16.97 8.22 26.74
CA PHE A 167 -16.21 9.47 26.65
C PHE A 167 -17.01 10.70 27.10
N GLU A 168 -18.22 10.50 27.65
CA GLU A 168 -19.12 11.56 28.12
C GLU A 168 -19.37 12.64 27.05
N LEU A 169 -19.54 12.21 25.80
CA LEU A 169 -19.75 13.08 24.65
C LEU A 169 -21.24 13.17 24.27
N SER A 170 -21.65 14.28 23.64
CA SER A 170 -22.99 14.36 23.08
C SER A 170 -23.12 13.46 21.84
N SER A 171 -24.05 12.51 21.88
CA SER A 171 -24.37 11.63 20.74
C SER A 171 -24.73 12.42 19.47
N ALA A 172 -25.44 13.54 19.61
CA ALA A 172 -25.79 14.41 18.49
C ALA A 172 -24.58 15.15 17.90
N GLN A 173 -23.59 15.51 18.72
CA GLN A 173 -22.32 16.06 18.22
C GLN A 173 -21.54 14.96 17.49
N LEU A 174 -21.47 13.77 18.07
CA LEU A 174 -20.72 12.65 17.51
C LEU A 174 -21.28 12.19 16.15
N THR A 175 -22.62 12.10 16.02
CA THR A 175 -23.27 11.82 14.73
C THR A 175 -22.94 12.87 13.66
N ARG A 176 -22.93 14.17 14.02
CA ARG A 176 -22.55 15.24 13.09
C ARG A 176 -21.07 15.16 12.69
N THR A 177 -20.20 14.82 13.63
CA THR A 177 -18.79 14.57 13.36
C THR A 177 -18.62 13.40 12.39
N PHE A 178 -19.30 12.27 12.62
CA PHE A 178 -19.24 11.12 11.72
C PHE A 178 -19.77 11.42 10.32
N ARG A 179 -20.84 12.21 10.18
CA ARG A 179 -21.32 12.69 8.87
C ARG A 179 -20.26 13.49 8.10
N LEU A 180 -19.44 14.26 8.80
CA LEU A 180 -18.33 15.00 8.19
C LEU A 180 -17.17 14.06 7.87
N THR A 181 -16.73 13.26 8.83
CA THR A 181 -15.51 12.45 8.70
C THR A 181 -15.69 11.32 7.71
N VAL A 182 -16.87 10.73 7.57
CA VAL A 182 -17.15 9.66 6.58
C VAL A 182 -16.89 10.13 5.14
N ILE A 183 -16.94 11.44 4.88
CA ILE A 183 -16.60 12.03 3.58
C ILE A 183 -15.14 12.51 3.58
N VAL A 184 -14.75 13.29 4.59
CA VAL A 184 -13.45 13.99 4.60
C VAL A 184 -12.28 13.01 4.77
N VAL A 185 -12.37 12.06 5.69
CA VAL A 185 -11.24 11.19 6.04
C VAL A 185 -10.87 10.25 4.89
N PRO A 186 -11.79 9.58 4.18
CA PRO A 186 -11.43 8.77 3.01
C PRO A 186 -10.69 9.58 1.93
N VAL A 187 -11.10 10.82 1.68
CA VAL A 187 -10.44 11.72 0.73
C VAL A 187 -9.02 12.07 1.21
N LEU A 188 -8.85 12.39 2.49
CA LEU A 188 -7.53 12.66 3.06
C LEU A 188 -6.64 11.42 3.03
N VAL A 189 -7.16 10.25 3.38
CA VAL A 189 -6.44 8.97 3.35
C VAL A 189 -6.01 8.63 1.93
N PHE A 190 -6.87 8.87 0.93
CA PHE A 190 -6.50 8.72 -0.48
C PHE A 190 -5.30 9.59 -0.84
N ILE A 191 -5.38 10.91 -0.56
CA ILE A 191 -4.32 11.87 -0.90
C ILE A 191 -3.01 11.49 -0.20
N LEU A 192 -3.08 11.20 1.10
CA LEU A 192 -1.92 10.86 1.92
C LEU A 192 -1.28 9.55 1.46
N THR A 193 -2.09 8.49 1.28
CA THR A 193 -1.60 7.18 0.84
C THR A 193 -0.91 7.30 -0.51
N ARG A 194 -1.53 8.00 -1.47
CA ARG A 194 -0.95 8.21 -2.79
C ARG A 194 0.38 8.95 -2.72
N ARG A 195 0.48 9.99 -1.87
CA ARG A 195 1.73 10.74 -1.64
C ARG A 195 2.80 9.87 -0.99
N ILE A 196 2.44 9.05 0.00
CA ILE A 196 3.35 8.11 0.65
C ILE A 196 3.88 7.09 -0.35
N CYS A 197 3.02 6.48 -1.18
CA CYS A 197 3.46 5.53 -2.20
C CYS A 197 4.44 6.18 -3.18
N VAL A 198 4.16 7.40 -3.66
CA VAL A 198 5.07 8.14 -4.54
C VAL A 198 6.39 8.48 -3.83
N GLY A 199 6.35 8.88 -2.56
CA GLY A 199 7.55 9.10 -1.75
C GLY A 199 8.40 7.84 -1.58
N LEU A 200 7.76 6.68 -1.37
CA LEU A 200 8.43 5.39 -1.32
C LEU A 200 9.04 5.01 -2.67
N GLN A 201 8.38 5.32 -3.80
CA GLN A 201 8.96 5.11 -5.13
C GLN A 201 10.19 5.99 -5.37
N ARG A 202 10.19 7.25 -4.89
CA ARG A 202 11.37 8.12 -4.97
C ARG A 202 12.53 7.54 -4.16
N ARG A 203 12.26 7.12 -2.93
CA ARG A 203 13.27 6.46 -2.09
C ARG A 203 13.82 5.19 -2.74
N ASP A 204 12.96 4.38 -3.35
CA ASP A 204 13.36 3.17 -4.06
C ASP A 204 14.22 3.52 -5.29
N ARG A 205 13.90 4.60 -6.02
CA ARG A 205 14.71 5.14 -7.14
C ARG A 205 16.08 5.62 -6.66
N ASP A 206 16.12 6.42 -5.60
CA ASP A 206 17.34 7.00 -5.07
C ASP A 206 18.28 5.92 -4.53
N ARG A 207 17.72 4.87 -3.92
CA ARG A 207 18.48 3.70 -3.45
C ARG A 207 19.13 2.91 -4.59
N VAL A 208 18.50 2.87 -5.77
CA VAL A 208 19.09 2.23 -6.96
C VAL A 208 20.23 3.07 -7.56
N LEU A 209 20.09 4.39 -7.56
CA LEU A 209 21.09 5.30 -8.13
C LEU A 209 22.30 5.47 -7.21
N HIS A 210 22.09 5.67 -5.92
CA HIS A 210 23.14 6.07 -4.99
C HIS A 210 23.56 4.96 -4.03
N GLY A 211 22.81 3.84 -3.96
CA GLY A 211 23.06 2.78 -2.99
C GLY A 211 22.30 2.97 -1.67
N ARG A 212 22.70 2.21 -0.65
CA ARG A 212 22.12 2.21 0.69
C ARG A 212 22.87 3.18 1.59
N GLU A 213 22.11 4.04 2.27
CA GLU A 213 22.56 4.88 3.37
C GLU A 213 23.24 4.03 4.46
N THR A 214 24.48 4.39 4.83
CA THR A 214 25.24 3.70 5.90
C THR A 214 25.18 4.48 7.22
N GLY A 215 24.84 5.76 7.19
CA GLY A 215 24.93 6.67 8.33
C GLY A 215 26.37 7.10 8.66
N ILE A 216 27.37 6.72 7.86
CA ILE A 216 28.77 7.12 8.06
C ILE A 216 29.03 8.40 7.28
N ILE A 217 29.27 9.50 8.00
CA ILE A 217 29.60 10.80 7.40
C ILE A 217 31.12 10.97 7.40
N LYS A 218 31.72 11.13 6.23
CA LYS A 218 33.13 11.47 6.04
C LYS A 218 33.26 12.95 5.69
N ARG A 219 34.23 13.64 6.30
CA ARG A 219 34.59 15.02 5.95
C ARG A 219 35.77 14.99 4.97
N LEU A 220 35.59 15.60 3.81
CA LEU A 220 36.61 15.68 2.77
C LEU A 220 37.66 16.77 3.10
N PRO A 221 38.89 16.70 2.54
CA PRO A 221 39.95 17.65 2.81
C PRO A 221 39.59 19.12 2.54
N HIS A 222 38.69 19.37 1.58
CA HIS A 222 38.16 20.71 1.26
C HIS A 222 36.97 21.15 2.14
N GLY A 223 36.60 20.37 3.15
CA GLY A 223 35.62 20.72 4.17
C GLY A 223 34.19 20.26 3.92
N GLU A 224 33.91 19.63 2.79
CA GLU A 224 32.59 19.05 2.47
C GLU A 224 32.30 17.79 3.30
N PHE A 225 31.04 17.55 3.63
CA PHE A 225 30.57 16.34 4.30
C PHE A 225 29.84 15.45 3.30
N MET A 226 30.23 14.19 3.22
CA MET A 226 29.62 13.20 2.34
C MET A 226 29.21 11.98 3.16
N GLU A 227 28.01 11.47 2.91
CA GLU A 227 27.60 10.17 3.43
C GLU A 227 28.17 9.07 2.53
N VAL A 228 28.81 8.07 3.14
CA VAL A 228 29.25 6.88 2.42
C VAL A 228 28.02 6.03 2.11
N HIS A 229 27.77 5.75 0.83
CA HIS A 229 26.71 4.83 0.45
C HIS A 229 27.29 3.47 0.08
N GLU A 230 26.66 2.41 0.56
CA GLU A 230 27.02 1.04 0.18
C GLU A 230 26.25 0.65 -1.09
N PRO A 231 26.91 0.11 -2.13
CA PRO A 231 26.21 -0.36 -3.32
C PRO A 231 25.23 -1.48 -2.97
N ILE A 232 24.01 -1.41 -3.50
CA ILE A 232 23.02 -2.47 -3.31
C ILE A 232 23.27 -3.63 -4.27
N SER A 233 22.86 -4.83 -3.87
CA SER A 233 23.05 -6.03 -4.70
C SER A 233 22.22 -5.97 -5.99
N GLU A 234 22.69 -6.62 -7.06
CA GLU A 234 21.94 -6.74 -8.33
C GLU A 234 20.52 -7.29 -8.13
N ARG A 235 20.38 -8.22 -7.18
CA ARG A 235 19.09 -8.78 -6.80
C ARG A 235 18.15 -7.69 -6.25
N GLU A 236 18.62 -6.84 -5.35
CA GLU A 236 17.82 -5.75 -4.80
C GLU A 236 17.45 -4.74 -5.87
N ILE A 237 18.38 -4.40 -6.77
CA ILE A 237 18.11 -3.53 -7.92
C ILE A 237 16.98 -4.11 -8.78
N TYR A 238 17.04 -5.40 -9.11
CA TYR A 238 15.98 -6.08 -9.85
C TYR A 238 14.65 -6.04 -9.10
N GLU A 239 14.63 -6.34 -7.80
CA GLU A 239 13.41 -6.31 -7.00
C GLU A 239 12.73 -4.92 -6.97
N LEU A 240 13.53 -3.84 -6.99
CA LEU A 240 13.05 -2.46 -7.01
C LEU A 240 12.60 -2.02 -8.42
N THR A 241 13.19 -2.56 -9.48
CA THR A 241 12.99 -2.08 -10.86
C THR A 241 12.16 -3.01 -11.75
N GLN A 242 11.82 -4.24 -11.33
CA GLN A 242 11.14 -5.20 -12.22
C GLN A 242 9.66 -4.85 -12.54
N HIS A 243 8.97 -4.09 -11.68
CA HIS A 243 7.52 -3.91 -11.74
C HIS A 243 7.03 -3.18 -13.01
N ASP A 244 5.84 -3.43 -13.53
CA ASP A 244 5.37 -2.68 -14.72
C ASP A 244 5.20 -1.17 -14.45
N GLN A 245 5.47 -0.33 -15.46
CA GLN A 245 5.13 1.09 -15.47
C GLN A 245 4.17 1.38 -16.61
N TYR A 246 2.92 1.65 -16.24
CA TYR A 246 1.88 1.96 -17.20
C TYR A 246 1.99 3.42 -17.61
N ALA A 247 2.24 3.67 -18.90
CA ALA A 247 2.10 5.01 -19.46
C ALA A 247 0.61 5.38 -19.54
N PRO A 248 0.22 6.62 -19.19
CA PRO A 248 -1.10 7.13 -19.51
C PRO A 248 -1.45 6.91 -20.98
N LEU A 249 -2.71 6.55 -21.25
CA LEU A 249 -3.19 6.40 -22.63
C LEU A 249 -2.96 7.69 -23.42
N PRO A 250 -2.52 7.61 -24.70
CA PRO A 250 -2.24 8.79 -25.51
C PRO A 250 -3.52 9.59 -25.75
N ALA A 251 -3.35 10.89 -25.98
CA ALA A 251 -4.44 11.76 -26.39
C ALA A 251 -5.09 11.23 -27.69
N LEU A 252 -6.41 11.34 -27.78
CA LEU A 252 -7.12 10.89 -28.97
C LEU A 252 -6.71 11.76 -30.16
N PRO A 253 -6.42 11.15 -31.33
CA PRO A 253 -6.03 11.90 -32.50
C PRO A 253 -7.20 12.81 -32.93
N ALA A 254 -6.88 14.04 -33.33
CA ALA A 254 -7.88 15.02 -33.77
C ALA A 254 -8.55 14.61 -35.09
N SER A 255 -7.83 13.87 -35.93
CA SER A 255 -8.27 13.34 -37.20
C SER A 255 -7.99 11.84 -37.30
N ASP A 256 -8.81 11.13 -38.08
CA ASP A 256 -8.53 9.75 -38.47
C ASP A 256 -7.38 9.70 -39.49
N HIS A 257 -7.00 8.48 -39.90
CA HIS A 257 -5.96 8.25 -40.91
C HIS A 257 -6.30 8.87 -42.29
N ASN A 258 -7.54 9.29 -42.50
CA ASN A 258 -8.04 9.93 -43.73
C ASN A 258 -8.20 11.46 -43.57
N GLY A 259 -7.74 12.04 -42.46
CA GLY A 259 -7.82 13.49 -42.21
C GLY A 259 -9.20 13.99 -41.80
N VAL A 260 -10.19 13.10 -41.60
CA VAL A 260 -11.53 13.46 -41.12
C VAL A 260 -11.49 13.59 -39.60
N ALA A 261 -12.12 14.63 -39.04
CA ALA A 261 -12.19 14.81 -37.59
C ALA A 261 -12.66 13.52 -36.92
N ALA A 262 -11.80 12.92 -36.10
CA ALA A 262 -12.08 11.63 -35.49
C ALA A 262 -13.29 11.80 -34.57
N ARG A 263 -14.33 10.97 -34.76
CA ARG A 263 -15.54 10.99 -33.92
C ARG A 263 -15.21 10.38 -32.56
N SER A 264 -14.45 11.09 -31.74
CA SER A 264 -14.09 10.66 -30.39
C SER A 264 -15.35 10.62 -29.53
N SER A 265 -15.78 9.43 -29.10
CA SER A 265 -16.88 9.28 -28.14
C SER A 265 -16.52 9.92 -26.80
N ILE A 266 -17.50 10.48 -26.09
CA ILE A 266 -17.32 11.05 -24.74
C ILE A 266 -16.63 10.04 -23.81
N GLY A 267 -16.97 8.75 -23.92
CA GLY A 267 -16.36 7.67 -23.14
C GLY A 267 -14.87 7.49 -23.41
N SER A 268 -14.42 7.70 -24.65
CA SER A 268 -12.99 7.62 -25.00
C SER A 268 -12.19 8.77 -24.39
N ARG A 269 -12.76 9.99 -24.37
CA ARG A 269 -12.12 11.15 -23.72
C ARG A 269 -12.05 10.96 -22.20
N ALA A 270 -13.12 10.45 -21.59
CA ALA A 270 -13.16 10.14 -20.17
C ALA A 270 -12.11 9.09 -19.80
N ARG A 271 -11.96 8.03 -20.62
CA ARG A 271 -10.95 6.98 -20.42
C ARG A 271 -9.52 7.53 -20.42
N VAL A 272 -9.15 8.36 -21.39
CA VAL A 272 -7.81 8.97 -21.46
C VAL A 272 -7.55 9.84 -20.22
N ARG A 273 -8.52 10.66 -19.82
CA ARG A 273 -8.40 11.50 -18.63
C ARG A 273 -8.25 10.68 -17.34
N LEU A 274 -9.04 9.62 -17.20
CA LEU A 274 -8.97 8.70 -16.06
C LEU A 274 -7.62 7.97 -16.02
N SER A 275 -7.13 7.49 -17.16
CA SER A 275 -5.81 6.86 -17.28
C SER A 275 -4.69 7.83 -16.86
N GLY A 276 -4.74 9.08 -17.35
CA GLY A 276 -3.81 10.14 -16.94
C GLY A 276 -3.88 10.45 -15.44
N TRP A 277 -5.09 10.52 -14.86
CA TRP A 277 -5.23 10.69 -13.42
C TRP A 277 -4.70 9.49 -12.62
N TYR A 278 -4.92 8.26 -13.12
CA TYR A 278 -4.54 7.04 -12.42
C TYR A 278 -3.03 6.80 -12.42
N TYR A 279 -2.35 7.04 -13.54
CA TYR A 279 -0.94 6.72 -13.75
C TYR A 279 0.00 7.93 -13.84
N GLY A 280 -0.52 9.15 -14.00
CA GLY A 280 0.29 10.34 -14.23
C GLY A 280 1.18 10.82 -13.08
N THR A 281 1.14 10.17 -11.91
CA THR A 281 1.98 10.51 -10.74
C THR A 281 3.05 9.48 -10.41
N GLN A 282 3.22 8.46 -11.27
CA GLN A 282 4.26 7.46 -11.06
C GLN A 282 5.65 8.06 -11.28
N ILE A 283 6.62 7.66 -10.47
CA ILE A 283 8.02 8.05 -10.64
C ILE A 283 8.65 7.11 -11.67
N PRO A 284 9.26 7.61 -12.75
CA PRO A 284 9.92 6.75 -13.73
C PRO A 284 11.08 6.00 -13.07
N LYS A 285 11.27 4.73 -13.46
CA LYS A 285 12.43 3.95 -13.02
C LYS A 285 13.73 4.60 -13.52
N PRO A 286 14.86 4.39 -12.81
CA PRO A 286 16.17 4.72 -13.35
C PRO A 286 16.39 4.03 -14.70
N THR A 287 16.90 4.79 -15.67
CA THR A 287 17.38 4.20 -16.93
C THR A 287 18.75 3.56 -16.71
N ARG A 288 19.13 2.59 -17.55
CA ARG A 288 20.45 1.96 -17.47
C ARG A 288 21.59 2.98 -17.56
N ALA A 289 21.46 3.98 -18.43
CA ALA A 289 22.43 5.06 -18.57
C ALA A 289 22.51 5.93 -17.30
N GLU A 290 21.39 6.21 -16.62
CA GLU A 290 21.39 6.93 -15.34
C GLU A 290 22.09 6.12 -14.23
N VAL A 291 21.86 4.80 -14.19
CA VAL A 291 22.52 3.91 -13.22
C VAL A 291 24.02 3.85 -13.47
N GLU A 292 24.44 3.64 -14.73
CA GLU A 292 25.86 3.62 -15.12
C GLU A 292 26.54 4.95 -14.83
N ALA A 293 25.89 6.08 -15.12
CA ALA A 293 26.41 7.40 -14.82
C ALA A 293 26.53 7.66 -13.31
N ALA A 294 25.54 7.25 -12.51
CA ALA A 294 25.59 7.36 -11.06
C ALA A 294 26.74 6.53 -10.47
N TRP A 295 26.88 5.28 -10.93
CA TRP A 295 27.95 4.39 -10.48
C TRP A 295 29.34 4.86 -10.92
N ALA A 296 29.48 5.44 -12.10
CA ALA A 296 30.74 6.05 -12.55
C ALA A 296 31.15 7.24 -11.66
N HIS A 297 30.19 8.04 -11.22
CA HIS A 297 30.44 9.17 -10.32
C HIS A 297 30.87 8.74 -8.91
N HIS A 298 30.33 7.62 -8.41
CA HIS A 298 30.71 7.04 -7.11
C HIS A 298 32.02 6.24 -7.18
N GLY A 299 32.24 5.47 -8.25
CA GLY A 299 33.47 4.70 -8.46
C GLY A 299 34.71 5.56 -8.63
N GLY A 300 34.58 6.79 -9.12
CA GLY A 300 35.69 7.75 -9.17
C GLY A 300 36.12 8.30 -7.81
N LEU A 301 35.26 8.22 -6.79
CA LEU A 301 35.56 8.62 -5.42
C LEU A 301 36.05 7.43 -4.58
N ASP A 302 35.44 6.25 -4.74
CA ASP A 302 35.82 5.04 -4.01
C ASP A 302 37.08 4.37 -4.56
N GLY A 303 37.33 4.43 -5.88
CA GLY A 303 38.53 3.88 -6.50
C GLY A 303 39.81 4.57 -6.03
N ALA A 304 39.77 5.89 -5.85
CA ALA A 304 40.88 6.66 -5.30
C ALA A 304 41.13 6.33 -3.80
N THR A 305 40.10 5.96 -3.05
CA THR A 305 40.25 5.56 -1.64
C THR A 305 40.65 4.11 -1.47
N HIS A 306 40.22 3.20 -2.34
CA HIS A 306 40.66 1.80 -2.30
C HIS A 306 42.10 1.64 -2.77
N GLU A 307 42.52 2.36 -3.83
CA GLU A 307 43.93 2.42 -4.21
C GLU A 307 44.77 3.05 -3.10
N ALA A 308 44.30 4.12 -2.44
CA ALA A 308 45.03 4.73 -1.33
C ALA A 308 45.07 3.86 -0.07
N GLU A 309 44.02 3.11 0.27
CA GLU A 309 44.04 2.17 1.41
C GLU A 309 44.95 0.97 1.15
N ILE A 310 44.94 0.42 -0.07
CA ILE A 310 45.86 -0.67 -0.48
C ILE A 310 47.31 -0.17 -0.47
N GLU A 311 47.57 1.04 -1.00
CA GLU A 311 48.92 1.63 -0.99
C GLU A 311 49.41 1.95 0.43
N HIS A 312 48.49 2.28 1.36
CA HIS A 312 48.80 2.53 2.76
C HIS A 312 49.03 1.24 3.57
N GLU A 313 48.30 0.16 3.27
CA GLU A 313 48.53 -1.18 3.83
C GLU A 313 49.83 -1.80 3.29
N GLU A 314 50.13 -1.64 1.99
CA GLU A 314 51.41 -2.08 1.41
C GLU A 314 52.60 -1.30 1.96
N ARG A 315 52.48 0.02 2.18
CA ARG A 315 53.52 0.81 2.86
C ARG A 315 53.72 0.38 4.31
N ALA A 316 52.65 0.14 5.06
CA ALA A 316 52.74 -0.32 6.44
C ALA A 316 53.38 -1.73 6.52
N ALA A 317 53.05 -2.63 5.60
CA ALA A 317 53.67 -3.95 5.52
C ALA A 317 55.17 -3.85 5.19
N ASN A 318 55.56 -3.00 4.24
CA ASN A 318 56.95 -2.77 3.88
C ASN A 318 57.78 -2.10 4.99
N GLU A 319 57.18 -1.20 5.78
CA GLU A 319 57.85 -0.60 6.95
C GLU A 319 58.09 -1.61 8.08
N ILE A 320 57.17 -2.55 8.29
CA ILE A 320 57.32 -3.64 9.25
C ILE A 320 58.41 -4.62 8.80
N GLU A 321 58.44 -4.97 7.51
CA GLU A 321 59.46 -5.88 6.95
C GLU A 321 60.87 -5.24 6.95
N ALA A 322 60.96 -3.92 6.73
CA ALA A 322 62.21 -3.17 6.85
C ALA A 322 62.71 -3.05 8.30
N ALA A 323 61.80 -2.96 9.28
CA ALA A 323 62.17 -2.96 10.70
C ALA A 323 62.71 -4.33 11.15
N ASP A 324 62.13 -5.43 10.64
CA ASP A 324 62.53 -6.80 10.98
C ASP A 324 63.90 -7.18 10.36
N GLN A 325 64.21 -6.65 9.17
CA GLN A 325 65.53 -6.82 8.55
C GLN A 325 66.63 -5.93 9.17
N GLY A 326 66.25 -4.84 9.86
CA GLY A 326 67.18 -3.94 10.55
C GLY A 326 67.73 -4.50 11.87
N GLU A 327 66.96 -5.35 12.57
CA GLU A 327 67.37 -5.90 13.88
C GLU A 327 68.31 -7.12 13.79
N LEU A 328 68.47 -7.74 12.61
CA LEU A 328 69.35 -8.90 12.41
C LEU A 328 70.83 -8.54 12.11
N GLY A 329 71.19 -7.26 12.08
CA GLY A 329 72.52 -6.78 11.67
C GLY A 329 73.56 -6.50 12.78
N THR A 330 73.16 -6.45 14.06
CA THR A 330 74.07 -6.01 15.14
C THR A 330 73.99 -6.85 16.41
N ARG A 331 74.43 -8.12 16.33
CA ARG A 331 75.06 -8.82 17.47
C ARG A 331 76.17 -9.75 16.95
N ARG A 332 77.40 -9.25 17.03
CA ARG A 332 78.63 -10.06 17.05
C ARG A 332 79.38 -9.74 18.33
#